data_AF-A0A091QCV2-F1
#
_entry.id   AF-A0A091QCV2-F1
#
_cell.length_a   1.000
_cell.length_b   1.000
_cell.length_c   1.000
_cell.angle_alpha   90.00
_cell.angle_beta   90.00
_cell.angle_gamma   90.00
#
_symmetry.space_group_name_H-M   'P 1'
#
loop_
_entity.id
_entity.type
_entity.pdbx_description
1 polymer ?
#
loop_
_entity_poly.entity_id
_entity_poly.type
_entity_poly.pdbx_seq_one_letter_code
_entity_poly.pdbx_strand_id
1 'polypeptide(L)'
;QCKMVEGWPRCVPTPSCQDVPCKGATRCQLVAGRPKCLPTPSCHRVRCGEGARCKMVGGWPKCVHVPPSCRAIRCRKGTRCKMVDGWPRCVGKELPTHRSPSCEDIHCQKGSICQLVEGWPKCVGPVPSCADIRCPHGTICKMIGGWPKCIHNPPTCSHFRCPKGTVCLLAHGWPRCVQKGPSHHQPASPTQPSCQDIRCQKGTTCQLVEGLPRCVQAKMAPTPPSCRDIQCHQGAACKMVDNQPRCVHSQPSCKDVQCQKGTTCQMVDGWPRCV
;
A
#
# COMPACT_ATOMS: atom_id res chain seq x y z
N GLN A 1 9.86 -33.39 -92.22
CA GLN A 1 10.48 -32.64 -93.33
C GLN A 1 11.29 -33.64 -94.16
N CYS A 2 11.21 -33.64 -95.49
CA CYS A 2 12.19 -34.40 -96.28
C CYS A 2 13.51 -33.63 -96.29
N LYS A 3 14.59 -34.27 -95.85
CA LYS A 3 15.94 -33.73 -95.97
C LYS A 3 16.84 -34.79 -96.60
N MET A 4 17.83 -34.34 -97.36
CA MET A 4 18.87 -35.21 -97.89
C MET A 4 19.78 -35.64 -96.74
N VAL A 5 19.81 -36.94 -96.44
CA VAL A 5 20.70 -37.53 -95.43
C VAL A 5 21.51 -38.61 -96.16
N GLU A 6 22.84 -38.44 -96.20
CA GLU A 6 23.76 -39.35 -96.90
C GLU A 6 23.41 -39.55 -98.39
N GLY A 7 22.94 -38.49 -99.08
CA GLY A 7 22.60 -38.54 -100.50
C GLY A 7 21.22 -39.13 -100.84
N TRP A 8 20.42 -39.51 -99.85
CA TRP A 8 19.05 -40.03 -100.06
C TRP A 8 17.99 -39.13 -99.39
N PRO A 9 16.83 -38.91 -100.03
CA PRO A 9 15.74 -38.16 -99.41
C PRO A 9 15.15 -38.99 -98.26
N ARG A 10 15.38 -38.57 -97.02
CA ARG A 10 14.78 -39.19 -95.83
C ARG A 10 13.76 -38.25 -95.20
N CYS A 11 12.61 -38.80 -94.84
CA CYS A 11 11.67 -38.14 -93.95
C CYS A 11 12.29 -38.08 -92.55
N VAL A 12 12.83 -36.91 -92.17
CA VAL A 12 13.21 -36.65 -90.79
C VAL A 12 12.04 -36.00 -90.06
N PRO A 13 11.56 -36.58 -88.95
CA PRO A 13 10.52 -35.97 -88.13
C PRO A 13 10.93 -34.56 -87.75
N THR A 14 10.06 -33.57 -87.98
CA THR A 14 10.27 -32.25 -87.38
C THR A 14 10.08 -32.44 -85.88
N PRO A 15 11.07 -32.15 -85.01
CA PRO A 15 10.85 -32.26 -83.59
C PRO A 15 9.73 -31.30 -83.19
N SER A 16 8.59 -31.87 -82.80
CA SER A 16 7.37 -31.14 -82.45
C SER A 16 6.72 -31.78 -81.22
N CYS A 17 5.86 -31.02 -80.55
CA CYS A 17 5.06 -31.50 -79.43
C CYS A 17 3.65 -31.97 -79.83
N GLN A 18 3.33 -31.93 -81.13
CA GLN A 18 1.99 -32.20 -81.64
C GLN A 18 1.58 -33.67 -81.43
N ASP A 19 2.53 -34.59 -81.55
CA ASP A 19 2.31 -36.05 -81.46
C ASP A 19 2.95 -36.68 -80.21
N VAL A 20 3.30 -35.86 -79.20
CA VAL A 20 3.97 -36.34 -77.97
C VAL A 20 3.01 -36.25 -76.79
N PRO A 21 2.20 -37.30 -76.53
CA PRO A 21 1.30 -37.33 -75.40
C PRO A 21 2.09 -37.46 -74.08
N CYS A 22 2.05 -36.41 -73.28
CA CYS A 22 2.65 -36.40 -71.95
C CYS A 22 1.68 -36.97 -70.90
N LYS A 23 2.16 -37.89 -70.06
CA LYS A 23 1.35 -38.51 -68.98
C LYS A 23 1.40 -37.67 -67.70
N GLY A 24 0.30 -37.63 -66.96
CA GLY A 24 0.20 -36.92 -65.69
C GLY A 24 0.24 -35.39 -65.83
N ALA A 25 0.69 -34.68 -64.79
CA ALA A 25 0.80 -33.21 -64.80
C ALA A 25 2.10 -32.76 -65.49
N THR A 26 2.34 -33.20 -66.71
CA THR A 26 3.48 -32.78 -67.53
C THR A 26 2.99 -32.20 -68.85
N ARG A 27 3.68 -31.19 -69.39
CA ARG A 27 3.41 -30.63 -70.71
C ARG A 27 4.60 -30.83 -71.63
N CYS A 28 4.35 -31.07 -72.92
CA CYS A 28 5.44 -31.15 -73.89
C CYS A 28 6.01 -29.75 -74.16
N GLN A 29 7.34 -29.65 -74.14
CA GLN A 29 8.08 -28.44 -74.52
C GLN A 29 9.33 -28.83 -75.32
N LEU A 30 9.67 -28.04 -76.34
CA LEU A 30 10.91 -28.23 -77.10
C LEU A 30 12.10 -27.71 -76.29
N VAL A 31 12.98 -28.61 -75.87
CA VAL A 31 14.21 -28.29 -75.12
C VAL A 31 15.40 -28.78 -75.91
N ALA A 32 16.29 -27.86 -76.32
CA ALA A 32 17.43 -28.14 -77.19
C ALA A 32 17.04 -28.89 -78.49
N GLY A 33 15.95 -28.43 -79.12
CA GLY A 33 15.46 -29.00 -80.38
C GLY A 33 14.83 -30.39 -80.28
N ARG A 34 14.51 -30.88 -79.08
CA ARG A 34 13.82 -32.17 -78.87
C ARG A 34 12.58 -32.01 -77.98
N PRO A 35 11.45 -32.65 -78.30
CA PRO A 35 10.26 -32.59 -77.45
C PRO A 35 10.53 -33.35 -76.14
N LYS A 36 10.30 -32.68 -75.00
CA LYS A 36 10.41 -33.27 -73.66
C LYS A 36 9.14 -32.97 -72.86
N CYS A 37 8.65 -33.96 -72.12
CA CYS A 37 7.57 -33.76 -71.16
C CYS A 37 8.14 -33.17 -69.87
N LEU A 38 7.84 -31.90 -69.61
CA LEU A 38 8.27 -31.20 -68.39
C LEU A 38 7.12 -31.12 -67.39
N PRO A 39 7.39 -31.25 -66.08
CA PRO A 39 6.37 -31.06 -65.05
C PRO A 39 5.69 -29.70 -65.19
N THR A 40 4.37 -29.70 -65.20
CA THR A 40 3.57 -28.49 -65.07
C THR A 40 3.66 -28.05 -63.61
N PRO A 41 4.34 -26.92 -63.32
CA PRO A 41 4.57 -26.49 -61.95
C PRO A 41 3.22 -26.26 -61.25
N SER A 42 2.94 -27.04 -60.21
CA SER A 42 1.67 -26.99 -59.48
C SER A 42 1.84 -27.47 -58.04
N CYS A 43 0.97 -27.01 -57.15
CA CYS A 43 0.97 -27.42 -55.74
C CYS A 43 0.20 -28.72 -55.47
N HIS A 44 -0.54 -29.27 -56.45
CA HIS A 44 -1.40 -30.44 -56.26
C HIS A 44 -0.62 -31.69 -55.78
N ARG A 45 0.65 -31.83 -56.17
CA ARG A 45 1.49 -33.00 -55.84
C ARG A 45 2.63 -32.69 -54.88
N VAL A 46 2.71 -31.45 -54.38
CA VAL A 46 3.79 -31.02 -53.49
C VAL A 46 3.35 -31.18 -52.04
N ARG A 47 3.96 -32.13 -51.33
CA ARG A 47 3.76 -32.32 -49.90
C ARG A 47 4.83 -31.51 -49.15
N CYS A 48 4.40 -30.52 -48.39
CA CYS A 48 5.28 -29.75 -47.52
C CYS A 48 5.34 -30.38 -46.13
N GLY A 49 6.46 -30.22 -45.44
CA GLY A 49 6.62 -30.66 -44.05
C GLY A 49 5.70 -29.89 -43.09
N GLU A 50 5.72 -30.28 -41.82
CA GLU A 50 4.86 -29.70 -40.80
C GLU A 50 4.96 -28.17 -40.74
N GLY A 51 3.81 -27.49 -40.65
CA GLY A 51 3.74 -26.03 -40.60
C GLY A 51 4.02 -25.32 -41.93
N ALA A 52 4.26 -26.02 -43.03
CA ALA A 52 4.45 -25.41 -44.35
C ALA A 52 3.28 -25.72 -45.31
N ARG A 53 2.93 -24.76 -46.17
CA ARG A 53 1.96 -24.97 -47.26
C ARG A 53 2.62 -24.70 -48.60
N CYS A 54 2.19 -25.40 -49.64
CA CYS A 54 2.66 -25.10 -50.99
C CYS A 54 1.99 -23.82 -51.51
N LYS A 55 2.80 -22.90 -52.05
CA LYS A 55 2.35 -21.68 -52.73
C LYS A 55 3.14 -21.50 -54.03
N MET A 56 2.49 -21.02 -55.08
CA MET A 56 3.18 -20.65 -56.32
C MET A 56 3.96 -19.35 -56.10
N VAL A 57 5.29 -19.38 -56.22
CA VAL A 57 6.19 -18.23 -56.07
C VAL A 57 7.05 -18.12 -57.32
N GLY A 58 6.88 -17.05 -58.10
CA GLY A 58 7.59 -16.86 -59.37
C GLY A 58 7.26 -17.93 -60.41
N GLY A 59 6.03 -18.43 -60.45
CA GLY A 59 5.60 -19.48 -61.38
C GLY A 59 5.97 -20.91 -60.99
N TRP A 60 6.63 -21.12 -59.84
CA TRP A 60 7.05 -22.44 -59.35
C TRP A 60 6.43 -22.76 -57.98
N PRO A 61 6.04 -24.02 -57.70
CA PRO A 61 5.55 -24.41 -56.40
C PRO A 61 6.69 -24.38 -55.36
N LYS A 62 6.52 -23.58 -54.30
CA LYS A 62 7.44 -23.53 -53.16
C LYS A 62 6.69 -23.82 -51.86
N CYS A 63 7.32 -24.57 -50.97
CA CYS A 63 6.82 -24.72 -49.60
C CYS A 63 7.18 -23.48 -48.80
N VAL A 64 6.16 -22.72 -48.40
CA VAL A 64 6.32 -21.54 -47.55
C VAL A 64 5.86 -21.87 -46.14
N HIS A 65 6.62 -21.45 -45.15
CA HIS A 65 6.25 -21.63 -43.75
C HIS A 65 4.96 -20.85 -43.49
N VAL A 66 3.96 -21.53 -42.95
CA VAL A 66 2.72 -20.93 -42.48
C VAL A 66 2.96 -20.55 -41.05
N PRO A 67 2.94 -19.25 -40.71
CA PRO A 67 3.04 -18.84 -39.33
C PRO A 67 1.95 -19.54 -38.50
N PRO A 68 2.28 -20.15 -37.35
CA PRO A 68 1.27 -20.79 -36.51
C PRO A 68 0.21 -19.77 -36.09
N SER A 69 -1.01 -20.23 -35.82
CA SER A 69 -2.04 -19.36 -35.25
C SER A 69 -1.89 -19.30 -33.73
N CYS A 70 -2.48 -18.28 -33.11
CA CYS A 70 -2.53 -18.19 -31.65
C CYS A 70 -3.30 -19.32 -30.96
N ARG A 71 -4.03 -20.17 -31.70
CA ARG A 71 -4.81 -21.28 -31.15
C ARG A 71 -3.94 -22.37 -30.51
N ALA A 72 -2.71 -22.56 -31.00
CA ALA A 72 -1.78 -23.58 -30.52
C ALA A 72 -0.74 -23.03 -29.52
N ILE A 73 -0.75 -21.72 -29.24
CA ILE A 73 0.31 -21.05 -28.46
C ILE A 73 -0.19 -20.76 -27.05
N ARG A 74 0.42 -21.41 -26.07
CA ARG A 74 0.18 -21.16 -24.65
C ARG A 74 1.14 -20.10 -24.14
N CYS A 75 0.65 -18.88 -23.99
CA CYS A 75 1.41 -17.78 -23.41
C CYS A 75 1.48 -17.87 -21.87
N ARG A 76 2.55 -17.33 -21.26
CA ARG A 76 2.72 -17.27 -19.80
C ARG A 76 1.62 -16.38 -19.17
N LYS A 77 1.31 -16.58 -17.88
CA LYS A 77 0.34 -15.74 -17.15
C LYS A 77 0.65 -14.25 -17.34
N GLY A 78 -0.37 -13.44 -17.64
CA GLY A 78 -0.23 -12.00 -17.90
C GLY A 78 0.03 -11.59 -19.36
N THR A 79 0.26 -12.55 -20.26
CA THR A 79 0.44 -12.29 -21.70
C THR A 79 -0.71 -12.90 -22.52
N ARG A 80 -1.02 -12.33 -23.68
CA ARG A 80 -1.98 -12.87 -24.64
C ARG A 80 -1.31 -13.04 -26.00
N CYS A 81 -1.65 -14.09 -26.73
CA CYS A 81 -1.14 -14.26 -28.08
C CYS A 81 -1.84 -13.27 -29.03
N LYS A 82 -1.06 -12.53 -29.83
CA LYS A 82 -1.52 -11.60 -30.87
C LYS A 82 -0.71 -11.84 -32.15
N MET A 83 -1.33 -11.72 -33.31
CA MET A 83 -0.61 -11.72 -34.59
C MET A 83 0.10 -10.37 -34.77
N VAL A 84 1.43 -10.38 -34.88
CA VAL A 84 2.31 -9.22 -35.10
C VAL A 84 3.17 -9.51 -36.32
N ASP A 85 3.09 -8.67 -37.36
CA ASP A 85 3.79 -8.86 -38.65
C ASP A 85 3.54 -10.22 -39.31
N GLY A 86 2.31 -10.74 -39.17
CA GLY A 86 1.92 -12.06 -39.69
C GLY A 86 2.40 -13.24 -38.84
N TRP A 87 3.05 -13.02 -37.70
CA TRP A 87 3.52 -14.06 -36.79
C TRP A 87 2.85 -13.98 -35.41
N PRO A 88 2.53 -15.11 -34.77
CA PRO A 88 1.96 -15.07 -33.43
C PRO A 88 3.04 -14.69 -32.41
N ARG A 89 2.77 -13.66 -31.61
CA ARG A 89 3.63 -13.23 -30.49
C ARG A 89 2.81 -13.17 -29.21
N CYS A 90 3.40 -13.63 -28.10
CA CYS A 90 2.84 -13.38 -26.77
C CYS A 90 3.16 -11.95 -26.38
N VAL A 91 2.18 -11.06 -26.48
CA VAL A 91 2.29 -9.67 -26.04
C VAL A 91 1.73 -9.55 -24.63
N GLY A 92 2.25 -8.60 -23.83
CA GLY A 92 1.60 -8.27 -22.56
C GLY A 92 0.12 -7.97 -22.79
N LYS A 93 -0.76 -8.39 -21.88
CA LYS A 93 -2.05 -7.70 -21.79
C LYS A 93 -1.69 -6.24 -21.54
N GLU A 94 -2.06 -5.34 -22.46
CA GLU A 94 -1.95 -3.92 -22.21
C GLU A 94 -2.62 -3.67 -20.86
N LEU A 95 -1.78 -3.42 -19.86
CA LEU A 95 -2.22 -2.93 -18.58
C LEU A 95 -2.87 -1.58 -18.91
N PRO A 96 -4.06 -1.27 -18.35
CA PRO A 96 -4.68 0.02 -18.59
C PRO A 96 -3.62 1.09 -18.35
N THR A 97 -3.36 1.90 -19.37
CA THR A 97 -2.36 2.96 -19.48
C THR A 97 -2.57 4.10 -18.47
N HIS A 98 -3.24 3.83 -17.35
CA HIS A 98 -3.60 4.78 -16.32
C HIS A 98 -3.33 4.30 -14.90
N ARG A 99 -2.60 3.19 -14.69
CA ARG A 99 -1.93 2.96 -13.41
C ARG A 99 -0.49 3.42 -13.52
N SER A 100 -0.26 4.62 -13.01
CA SER A 100 1.08 5.10 -12.70
C SER A 100 1.84 3.99 -12.00
N PRO A 101 3.10 3.71 -12.37
CA PRO A 101 3.93 2.75 -11.66
C PRO A 101 3.89 3.07 -10.16
N SER A 102 3.34 2.15 -9.36
CA SER A 102 3.14 2.32 -7.92
C SER A 102 3.58 1.06 -7.16
N CYS A 103 3.86 1.24 -5.87
CA CYS A 103 4.27 0.15 -4.97
C CYS A 103 3.08 -0.53 -4.27
N GLU A 104 1.86 -0.24 -4.69
CA GLU A 104 0.61 -0.65 -4.01
C GLU A 104 0.36 -2.16 -4.10
N ASP A 105 0.81 -2.78 -5.19
CA ASP A 105 0.65 -4.23 -5.47
C ASP A 105 1.96 -5.03 -5.34
N ILE A 106 3.05 -4.43 -4.82
CA ILE A 106 4.38 -5.05 -4.80
C ILE A 106 4.77 -5.49 -3.39
N HIS A 107 4.79 -6.80 -3.19
CA HIS A 107 5.28 -7.42 -1.97
C HIS A 107 6.77 -7.75 -2.09
N CYS A 108 7.58 -6.98 -1.37
CA CYS A 108 9.01 -7.24 -1.26
C CYS A 108 9.31 -8.28 -0.16
N GLN A 109 10.46 -8.97 -0.28
CA GLN A 109 10.92 -9.96 0.70
C GLN A 109 11.19 -9.29 2.06
N LYS A 110 11.19 -10.07 3.15
CA LYS A 110 11.35 -9.55 4.52
C LYS A 110 12.59 -8.64 4.63
N GLY A 111 12.38 -7.39 5.04
CA GLY A 111 13.43 -6.37 5.19
C GLY A 111 13.60 -5.43 3.99
N SER A 112 13.05 -5.75 2.81
CA SER A 112 13.11 -4.84 1.64
C SER A 112 11.86 -3.97 1.53
N ILE A 113 12.02 -2.75 1.00
CA ILE A 113 10.91 -1.83 0.73
C ILE A 113 10.76 -1.61 -0.77
N CYS A 114 9.52 -1.45 -1.23
CA CYS A 114 9.27 -1.03 -2.60
C CYS A 114 9.47 0.49 -2.71
N GLN A 115 10.31 0.91 -3.64
CA GLN A 115 10.55 2.32 -3.94
C GLN A 115 10.54 2.54 -5.47
N LEU A 116 10.06 3.71 -5.91
CA LEU A 116 10.18 4.13 -7.30
C LEU A 116 11.61 4.60 -7.59
N VAL A 117 12.38 3.76 -8.27
CA VAL A 117 13.75 4.05 -8.72
C VAL A 117 13.71 4.28 -10.22
N GLU A 118 14.10 5.49 -10.66
CA GLU A 118 14.01 5.92 -12.06
C GLU A 118 12.59 5.81 -12.64
N GLY A 119 11.58 6.08 -11.82
CA GLY A 119 10.16 6.00 -12.22
C GLY A 119 9.58 4.59 -12.24
N TRP A 120 10.33 3.55 -11.82
CA TRP A 120 9.86 2.16 -11.78
C TRP A 120 9.92 1.59 -10.37
N PRO A 121 8.90 0.81 -9.94
CA PRO A 121 8.92 0.26 -8.60
C PRO A 121 9.93 -0.89 -8.51
N LYS A 122 10.96 -0.71 -7.68
CA LYS A 122 12.01 -1.68 -7.40
C LYS A 122 11.99 -2.01 -5.90
N CYS A 123 12.12 -3.29 -5.55
CA CYS A 123 12.40 -3.69 -4.17
C CYS A 123 13.89 -3.42 -3.91
N VAL A 124 14.16 -2.31 -3.23
CA VAL A 124 15.51 -1.99 -2.77
C VAL A 124 15.77 -2.72 -1.46
N GLY A 125 17.04 -3.11 -1.27
CA GLY A 125 17.51 -4.19 -0.37
C GLY A 125 17.09 -4.10 1.11
N PRO A 126 17.66 -4.95 1.99
CA PRO A 126 17.31 -4.94 3.40
C PRO A 126 17.55 -3.55 3.97
N VAL A 127 16.46 -2.81 4.22
CA VAL A 127 16.51 -1.54 4.90
C VAL A 127 16.98 -1.86 6.31
N PRO A 128 18.18 -1.42 6.71
CA PRO A 128 18.65 -1.70 8.06
C PRO A 128 17.64 -1.11 9.04
N SER A 129 17.30 -1.84 10.08
CA SER A 129 16.46 -1.31 11.14
C SER A 129 17.33 -0.58 12.15
N CYS A 130 16.74 0.26 13.00
CA CYS A 130 17.46 0.80 14.14
C CYS A 130 17.93 -0.27 15.15
N ALA A 131 17.44 -1.51 15.06
CA ALA A 131 17.96 -2.62 15.85
C ALA A 131 19.37 -3.06 15.39
N ASP A 132 19.69 -2.84 14.11
CA ASP A 132 20.95 -3.25 13.48
C ASP A 132 22.01 -2.14 13.47
N ILE A 133 21.64 -0.92 13.90
CA ILE A 133 22.49 0.28 13.81
C ILE A 133 22.91 0.75 15.20
N ARG A 134 24.23 0.77 15.42
CA ARG A 134 24.84 1.42 16.59
C ARG A 134 25.20 2.85 16.25
N CYS A 135 24.44 3.79 16.80
CA CYS A 135 24.70 5.21 16.63
C CYS A 135 25.84 5.70 17.55
N PRO A 136 26.63 6.70 17.12
CA PRO A 136 27.69 7.29 17.95
C PRO A 136 27.13 7.94 19.23
N HIS A 137 27.99 8.13 20.25
CA HIS A 137 27.58 8.67 21.55
C HIS A 137 26.79 9.98 21.42
N GLY A 138 25.66 10.09 22.15
CA GLY A 138 24.79 11.26 22.13
C GLY A 138 23.84 11.33 20.95
N THR A 139 23.76 10.29 20.11
CA THR A 139 22.79 10.19 19.02
C THR A 139 21.86 8.98 19.22
N ILE A 140 20.63 9.09 18.75
CA ILE A 140 19.63 8.01 18.75
C ILE A 140 19.25 7.65 17.32
N CYS A 141 19.05 6.36 17.06
CA CYS A 141 18.56 5.93 15.76
C CYS A 141 17.04 6.17 15.67
N LYS A 142 16.60 6.83 14.60
CA LYS A 142 15.17 7.04 14.29
C LYS A 142 14.91 6.73 12.82
N MET A 143 13.78 6.08 12.53
CA MET A 143 13.33 5.85 11.15
C MET A 143 12.75 7.16 10.57
N ILE A 144 13.36 7.69 9.50
CA ILE A 144 12.94 8.92 8.81
C ILE A 144 12.83 8.62 7.31
N GLY A 145 11.62 8.75 6.74
CA GLY A 145 11.39 8.48 5.32
C GLY A 145 11.66 7.03 4.92
N GLY A 146 11.40 6.08 5.82
CA GLY A 146 11.65 4.65 5.58
C GLY A 146 13.12 4.23 5.74
N TRP A 147 14.02 5.11 6.17
CA TRP A 147 15.44 4.80 6.39
C TRP A 147 15.88 5.14 7.82
N PRO A 148 16.73 4.32 8.46
CA PRO A 148 17.27 4.65 9.77
C PRO A 148 18.27 5.81 9.68
N LYS A 149 18.11 6.81 10.54
CA LYS A 149 19.05 7.94 10.68
C LYS A 149 19.45 8.08 12.14
N CYS A 150 20.75 8.18 12.40
CA CYS A 150 21.26 8.61 13.70
C CYS A 150 21.08 10.12 13.81
N ILE A 151 20.13 10.55 14.62
CA ILE A 151 19.92 11.96 14.93
C ILE A 151 20.50 12.25 16.30
N HIS A 152 21.03 13.46 16.51
CA HIS A 152 21.46 13.87 17.84
C HIS A 152 20.28 13.74 18.80
N ASN A 153 20.47 12.96 19.87
CA ASN A 153 19.58 13.04 21.01
C ASN A 153 19.68 14.48 21.47
N PRO A 154 18.60 15.30 21.46
CA PRO A 154 18.69 16.69 21.88
C PRO A 154 19.37 16.70 23.25
N PRO A 155 20.59 17.27 23.39
CA PRO A 155 21.37 17.04 24.58
C PRO A 155 20.63 17.69 25.75
N THR A 156 20.19 16.88 26.69
CA THR A 156 19.49 17.34 27.88
C THR A 156 20.49 17.99 28.83
N CYS A 157 20.02 18.94 29.63
CA CYS A 157 20.85 19.54 30.69
C CYS A 157 21.28 18.56 31.78
N SER A 158 20.80 17.31 31.78
CA SER A 158 21.17 16.27 32.74
C SER A 158 22.62 15.82 32.62
N HIS A 159 23.25 15.93 31.44
CA HIS A 159 24.66 15.55 31.21
C HIS A 159 25.57 16.75 30.90
N PHE A 160 25.03 17.97 30.87
CA PHE A 160 25.76 19.18 30.50
C PHE A 160 26.20 19.94 31.75
N ARG A 161 27.51 19.87 32.09
CA ARG A 161 28.06 20.56 33.26
C ARG A 161 28.37 22.01 32.95
N CYS A 162 27.66 22.91 33.61
CA CYS A 162 27.88 24.35 33.49
C CYS A 162 28.89 24.87 34.53
N PRO A 163 29.67 25.91 34.21
CA PRO A 163 30.55 26.60 35.16
C PRO A 163 29.79 27.06 36.42
N LYS A 164 30.49 27.16 37.57
CA LYS A 164 29.88 27.62 38.83
C LYS A 164 29.19 28.98 38.64
N GLY A 165 27.97 29.12 39.16
CA GLY A 165 27.15 30.33 39.02
C GLY A 165 26.31 30.40 37.74
N THR A 166 26.35 29.39 36.88
CA THR A 166 25.48 29.29 35.69
C THR A 166 24.52 28.10 35.80
N VAL A 167 23.40 28.15 35.09
CA VAL A 167 22.41 27.06 34.97
C VAL A 167 22.26 26.67 33.51
N CYS A 168 22.15 25.37 33.25
CA CYS A 168 21.89 24.87 31.91
C CYS A 168 20.40 25.03 31.57
N LEU A 169 20.10 25.62 30.42
CA LEU A 169 18.76 25.70 29.84
C LEU A 169 18.78 25.20 28.39
N LEU A 170 17.70 24.56 27.96
CA LEU A 170 17.50 24.19 26.55
C LEU A 170 17.00 25.41 25.78
N ALA A 171 17.83 25.98 24.92
CA ALA A 171 17.49 27.08 24.02
C ALA A 171 17.51 26.59 22.57
N HIS A 172 16.40 26.74 21.85
CA HIS A 172 16.23 26.23 20.48
C HIS A 172 16.60 24.74 20.31
N GLY A 173 16.31 23.92 21.33
CA GLY A 173 16.62 22.49 21.32
C GLY A 173 18.07 22.13 21.69
N TRP A 174 18.89 23.09 22.12
CA TRP A 174 20.29 22.89 22.52
C TRP A 174 20.60 23.42 23.93
N PRO A 175 21.37 22.70 24.76
CA PRO A 175 21.71 23.14 26.11
C PRO A 175 22.72 24.30 26.07
N ARG A 176 22.39 25.37 26.79
CA ARG A 176 23.21 26.57 26.96
C ARG A 176 23.33 26.91 28.44
N CYS A 177 24.53 27.28 28.88
CA CYS A 177 24.74 27.78 30.24
C CYS A 177 24.45 29.29 30.30
N VAL A 178 23.56 29.69 31.21
CA VAL A 178 23.22 31.10 31.46
C VAL A 178 23.53 31.47 32.91
N GLN A 179 23.87 32.73 33.17
CA GLN A 179 24.19 33.24 34.52
C GLN A 179 22.98 33.09 35.46
N LYS A 180 23.20 32.58 36.68
CA LYS A 180 22.25 32.74 37.78
C LYS A 180 22.33 34.20 38.22
N GLY A 181 21.44 35.03 37.69
CA GLY A 181 21.38 36.44 38.05
C GLY A 181 21.18 36.62 39.57
N PRO A 182 21.64 37.75 40.14
CA PRO A 182 21.38 38.09 41.53
C PRO A 182 19.87 38.23 41.73
N SER A 183 19.39 37.60 42.80
CA SER A 183 18.00 37.60 43.22
C SER A 183 17.48 39.02 43.46
N HIS A 184 16.81 39.57 42.45
CA HIS A 184 15.70 40.51 42.59
C HIS A 184 14.55 40.01 41.72
N HIS A 185 13.38 39.93 42.34
CA HIS A 185 12.13 39.46 41.76
C HIS A 185 11.82 40.10 40.41
N GLN A 186 11.86 39.31 39.33
CA GLN A 186 11.05 39.47 38.12
C GLN A 186 10.89 38.09 37.44
N PRO A 187 9.67 37.54 37.30
CA PRO A 187 9.45 36.34 36.50
C PRO A 187 9.15 36.67 35.03
N ALA A 188 9.93 36.01 34.17
CA ALA A 188 9.56 35.35 32.92
C ALA A 188 9.11 36.16 31.69
N SER A 189 9.82 35.89 30.58
CA SER A 189 9.28 35.96 29.23
C SER A 189 8.40 34.72 28.95
N PRO A 190 7.51 34.77 27.95
CA PRO A 190 6.07 34.64 28.10
C PRO A 190 5.64 33.17 28.20
N THR A 191 5.40 32.69 29.42
CA THR A 191 4.38 31.66 29.63
C THR A 191 3.20 32.37 30.23
N GLN A 192 2.04 32.25 29.57
CA GLN A 192 0.81 32.92 29.97
C GLN A 192 0.57 32.69 31.48
N PRO A 193 0.44 33.77 32.28
CA PRO A 193 0.30 33.64 33.72
C PRO A 193 -0.92 32.75 34.05
N SER A 194 -0.71 31.69 34.83
CA SER A 194 -1.70 30.65 35.13
C SER A 194 -1.61 30.22 36.60
N CYS A 195 -2.75 29.82 37.17
CA CYS A 195 -2.86 29.33 38.54
C CYS A 195 -2.53 27.83 38.70
N GLN A 196 -2.06 27.15 37.64
CA GLN A 196 -1.81 25.69 37.65
C GLN A 196 -0.79 25.23 38.69
N ASP A 197 0.24 26.03 38.97
CA ASP A 197 1.33 25.68 39.89
C ASP A 197 1.29 26.41 41.24
N ILE A 198 0.25 27.21 41.50
CA ILE A 198 0.17 28.06 42.70
C ILE A 198 -0.71 27.41 43.76
N ARG A 199 -0.09 27.03 44.88
CA ARG A 199 -0.77 26.51 46.07
C ARG A 199 -1.04 27.63 47.07
N CYS A 200 -2.31 28.02 47.19
CA CYS A 200 -2.75 29.01 48.16
C CYS A 200 -3.03 28.37 49.53
N GLN A 201 -2.90 29.16 50.60
CA GLN A 201 -3.20 28.74 51.98
C GLN A 201 -4.70 28.42 52.13
N LYS A 202 -5.09 27.59 53.12
CA LYS A 202 -6.49 27.21 53.38
C LYS A 202 -7.38 28.47 53.48
N GLY A 203 -8.46 28.52 52.69
CA GLY A 203 -9.41 29.65 52.64
C GLY A 203 -9.11 30.73 51.59
N THR A 204 -8.03 30.59 50.81
CA THR A 204 -7.69 31.49 49.69
C THR A 204 -7.69 30.72 48.37
N THR A 205 -8.07 31.36 47.27
CA THR A 205 -8.05 30.76 45.93
C THR A 205 -7.19 31.58 44.99
N CYS A 206 -6.48 30.90 44.08
CA CYS A 206 -5.67 31.58 43.09
C CYS A 206 -6.58 32.16 42.00
N GLN A 207 -6.49 33.47 41.77
CA GLN A 207 -7.17 34.17 40.68
C GLN A 207 -6.19 35.03 39.91
N LEU A 208 -6.44 35.23 38.62
CA LEU A 208 -5.71 36.18 37.79
C LEU A 208 -6.25 37.59 38.04
N VAL A 209 -5.55 38.38 38.85
CA VAL A 209 -5.86 39.78 39.13
C VAL A 209 -4.86 40.65 38.35
N GLU A 210 -5.36 41.50 37.47
CA GLU A 210 -4.53 42.33 36.56
C GLU A 210 -3.51 41.52 35.76
N GLY A 211 -3.92 40.33 35.30
CA GLY A 211 -3.06 39.45 34.50
C GLY A 211 -1.96 38.74 35.30
N LEU A 212 -1.93 38.83 36.62
CA LEU A 212 -0.98 38.10 37.47
C LEU A 212 -1.73 37.18 38.44
N PRO A 213 -1.30 35.91 38.63
CA PRO A 213 -1.97 35.03 39.57
C PRO A 213 -1.71 35.49 41.02
N ARG A 214 -2.78 35.71 41.77
CA ARG A 214 -2.77 36.13 43.18
C ARG A 214 -3.68 35.23 44.01
N CYS A 215 -3.22 34.83 45.18
CA CYS A 215 -4.06 34.18 46.18
C CYS A 215 -4.94 35.26 46.84
N VAL A 216 -6.20 35.33 46.45
CA VAL A 216 -7.18 36.22 47.06
C VAL A 216 -8.00 35.43 48.06
N GLN A 217 -8.57 36.10 49.08
CA GLN A 217 -9.57 35.47 49.92
C GLN A 217 -10.63 34.88 49.01
N ALA A 218 -10.91 33.58 49.18
CA ALA A 218 -12.01 32.99 48.49
C ALA A 218 -13.25 33.71 49.03
N LYS A 219 -13.78 34.69 48.27
CA LYS A 219 -15.19 35.05 48.39
C LYS A 219 -15.89 33.70 48.30
N MET A 220 -16.49 33.26 49.40
CA MET A 220 -17.31 32.05 49.44
C MET A 220 -18.46 32.26 48.46
N ALA A 221 -18.20 32.02 47.19
CA ALA A 221 -19.21 31.47 46.30
C ALA A 221 -19.53 30.12 46.95
N PRO A 222 -20.75 29.91 47.44
CA PRO A 222 -21.12 28.64 48.03
C PRO A 222 -20.79 27.56 47.00
N THR A 223 -19.91 26.64 47.36
CA THR A 223 -19.70 25.41 46.60
C THR A 223 -21.08 24.87 46.24
N PRO A 224 -21.35 24.50 44.97
CA PRO A 224 -22.67 24.00 44.58
C PRO A 224 -23.07 22.89 45.56
N PRO A 225 -24.19 23.03 46.27
CA PRO A 225 -24.47 22.16 47.39
C PRO A 225 -24.71 20.75 46.82
N SER A 226 -23.87 19.80 47.23
CA SER A 226 -23.84 18.46 46.66
C SER A 226 -23.86 17.41 47.76
N CYS A 227 -24.42 16.24 47.46
CA CYS A 227 -24.45 15.11 48.39
C CYS A 227 -23.08 14.45 48.63
N ARG A 228 -21.97 14.97 48.06
CA ARG A 228 -20.63 14.40 48.25
C ARG A 228 -20.12 14.54 49.68
N ASP A 229 -20.53 15.60 50.37
CA ASP A 229 -20.03 15.95 51.70
C ASP A 229 -21.09 15.76 52.81
N ILE A 230 -22.26 15.19 52.50
CA ILE A 230 -23.34 14.96 53.47
C ILE A 230 -23.41 13.48 53.85
N GLN A 231 -23.08 13.18 55.11
CA GLN A 231 -23.34 11.88 55.71
C GLN A 231 -24.71 11.88 56.40
N CYS A 232 -25.64 11.08 55.88
CA CYS A 232 -26.93 10.85 56.51
C CYS A 232 -26.82 9.70 57.53
N HIS A 233 -27.58 9.80 58.63
CA HIS A 233 -27.71 8.75 59.63
C HIS A 233 -28.39 7.50 59.04
N GLN A 234 -28.21 6.34 59.68
CA GLN A 234 -28.64 5.02 59.15
C GLN A 234 -30.10 5.05 58.68
N GLY A 235 -30.34 4.61 57.44
CA GLY A 235 -31.66 4.56 56.80
C GLY A 235 -32.03 5.79 55.94
N ALA A 236 -31.28 6.89 56.01
CA ALA A 236 -31.50 8.07 55.16
C ALA A 236 -30.46 8.16 54.03
N ALA A 237 -30.91 8.54 52.83
CA ALA A 237 -30.07 8.79 51.67
C ALA A 237 -30.09 10.27 51.29
N CYS A 238 -28.93 10.82 50.93
CA CYS A 238 -28.86 12.19 50.47
C CYS A 238 -29.42 12.29 49.05
N LYS A 239 -30.43 13.15 48.86
CA LYS A 239 -31.03 13.46 47.56
C LYS A 239 -31.08 14.97 47.37
N MET A 240 -30.90 15.42 46.13
CA MET A 240 -31.11 16.82 45.76
C MET A 240 -32.62 17.10 45.70
N VAL A 241 -33.11 17.96 46.61
CA VAL A 241 -34.50 18.45 46.66
C VAL A 241 -34.44 19.97 46.62
N ASP A 242 -35.12 20.59 45.65
CA ASP A 242 -35.10 22.05 45.43
C ASP A 242 -33.69 22.64 45.29
N ASN A 243 -32.83 21.98 44.49
CA ASN A 243 -31.42 22.32 44.33
C ASN A 243 -30.60 22.37 45.63
N GLN A 244 -31.07 21.73 46.70
CA GLN A 244 -30.36 21.58 47.97
C GLN A 244 -30.27 20.10 48.39
N PRO A 245 -29.10 19.62 48.85
CA PRO A 245 -28.94 18.25 49.30
C PRO A 245 -29.67 18.08 50.65
N ARG A 246 -30.64 17.16 50.69
CA ARG A 246 -31.39 16.79 51.90
C ARG A 246 -31.27 15.30 52.16
N CYS A 247 -31.11 14.92 53.41
CA CYS A 247 -31.25 13.54 53.84
C CYS A 247 -32.74 13.19 53.86
N VAL A 248 -33.16 12.37 52.90
CA VAL A 248 -34.52 11.83 52.86
C VAL A 248 -34.49 10.39 53.36
N HIS A 249 -35.53 9.97 54.08
CA HIS A 249 -35.64 8.57 54.48
C HIS A 249 -35.69 7.70 53.21
N SER A 250 -34.80 6.71 53.12
CA SER A 250 -34.78 5.79 51.99
C SER A 250 -36.09 5.01 52.02
N GLN A 251 -36.84 5.02 50.92
CA GLN A 251 -38.09 4.27 50.84
C GLN A 251 -37.79 2.79 51.12
N PRO A 252 -38.45 2.15 52.11
CA PRO A 252 -38.14 0.78 52.48
C PRO A 252 -38.34 -0.14 51.27
N SER A 253 -37.39 -1.02 51.03
CA SER A 253 -37.39 -1.93 49.90
C SER A 253 -37.58 -3.37 50.37
N CYS A 254 -37.90 -4.29 49.46
CA CYS A 254 -37.91 -5.72 49.79
C CYS A 254 -36.54 -6.28 50.22
N LYS A 255 -35.45 -5.50 50.12
CA LYS A 255 -34.16 -5.88 50.71
C LYS A 255 -34.13 -5.68 52.22
N ASP A 256 -35.01 -4.84 52.75
CA ASP A 256 -35.08 -4.45 54.16
C ASP A 256 -36.14 -5.27 54.94
N VAL A 257 -36.85 -6.19 54.26
CA VAL A 257 -37.95 -6.98 54.84
C VAL A 257 -37.67 -8.47 54.70
N GLN A 258 -37.73 -9.20 55.83
CA GLN A 258 -37.54 -10.65 55.87
C GLN A 258 -38.90 -11.34 56.02
N CYS A 259 -39.37 -12.00 54.96
CA CYS A 259 -40.65 -12.69 54.92
C CYS A 259 -40.57 -14.12 55.50
N GLN A 260 -41.65 -14.59 56.12
CA GLN A 260 -41.75 -15.94 56.66
C GLN A 260 -41.71 -16.99 55.53
N LYS A 261 -41.24 -18.21 55.83
CA LYS A 261 -41.12 -19.31 54.85
C LYS A 261 -42.44 -19.52 54.09
N GLY A 262 -42.39 -19.36 52.76
CA GLY A 262 -43.53 -19.54 51.85
C GLY A 262 -44.18 -18.24 51.35
N THR A 263 -43.79 -17.06 51.87
CA THR A 263 -44.23 -15.75 51.36
C THR A 263 -43.11 -15.04 50.61
N THR A 264 -43.44 -14.26 49.58
CA THR A 264 -42.46 -13.48 48.81
C THR A 264 -42.72 -11.99 49.00
N CYS A 265 -41.66 -11.22 49.23
CA CYS A 265 -41.80 -9.78 49.31
C CYS A 265 -42.12 -9.20 47.92
N GLN A 266 -43.24 -8.48 47.82
CA GLN A 266 -43.63 -7.70 46.65
C GLN A 266 -43.84 -6.25 47.04
N MET A 267 -43.54 -5.35 46.11
CA MET A 267 -43.86 -3.93 46.26
C MET A 267 -45.33 -3.72 45.90
N VAL A 268 -46.18 -3.44 46.89
CA VAL A 268 -47.61 -3.14 46.71
C VAL A 268 -47.82 -1.68 47.13
N ASP A 269 -48.36 -0.84 46.24
CA ASP A 269 -48.60 0.59 46.46
C ASP A 269 -47.37 1.37 46.97
N GLY A 270 -46.18 0.99 46.49
CA GLY A 270 -44.92 1.65 46.86
C GLY A 270 -44.34 1.24 48.22
N TRP A 271 -44.90 0.20 48.85
CA TRP A 271 -44.39 -0.37 50.11
C TRP A 271 -44.12 -1.88 49.99
N PRO A 272 -43.04 -2.40 50.61
CA PRO A 272 -42.75 -3.82 50.61
C PRO A 272 -43.74 -4.58 51.50
N ARG A 273 -44.45 -5.57 50.94
CA ARG A 273 -45.36 -6.46 51.66
C ARG A 273 -45.02 -7.92 51.35
N CYS A 274 -45.05 -8.78 52.36
CA CYS A 274 -44.97 -10.22 52.16
C CYS A 274 -46.34 -10.73 51.70
N VAL A 275 -46.39 -11.30 50.50
CA VAL A 275 -47.59 -11.94 49.91
C VAL A 275 -47.38 -13.43 49.72
#